data_AF-R0E4W7-F1
#
_entry.id   AF-R0E4W7-F1
#
_cell.length_a   1.000
_cell.length_b   1.000
_cell.length_c   1.000
_cell.angle_alpha   90.00
_cell.angle_beta   90.00
_cell.angle_gamma   90.00
#
_symmetry.space_group_name_H-M   'P 1'
#
loop_
_entity.id
_entity.type
_entity.pdbx_description
1 polymer ?
#
loop_
_entity_poly.entity_id
_entity_poly.type
_entity_poly.pdbx_seq_one_letter_code
_entity_poly.pdbx_strand_id
1 'polypeptide(L)'
;MAPVPPVPPVAPADSAADAYDLASAKAQAAWSRAQARAEADWSRSMAEAARVNAEQIRREVEAHRGEIEAAARLAARQARLSAQDARRIGEEARQAGERARVEAIKVARVQMAQGAVQMRAGARQMREEAARLGDPAYRARQIEDNRARGNIVTDQELQDVARRLPRQADNLECQADKLAAQAKDMS
;
A
#
# COMPACT_ATOMS: atom_id res chain seq x y z
N MET A 1 122.72 43.63 -1.60
CA MET A 1 122.37 42.21 -1.38
C MET A 1 120.96 41.98 -1.91
N ALA A 2 120.77 40.84 -2.57
CA ALA A 2 119.58 40.24 -3.21
C ALA A 2 118.19 40.56 -2.57
N PRO A 3 117.04 40.41 -3.29
CA PRO A 3 116.80 39.35 -4.29
C PRO A 3 116.08 39.73 -5.60
N VAL A 4 116.39 38.95 -6.64
CA VAL A 4 115.61 38.85 -7.88
C VAL A 4 114.30 38.10 -7.56
N PRO A 5 113.12 38.62 -7.92
CA PRO A 5 111.87 37.93 -7.67
C PRO A 5 111.80 36.61 -8.46
N PRO A 6 111.26 35.54 -7.85
CA PRO A 6 111.13 34.25 -8.52
C PRO A 6 110.21 34.37 -9.75
N VAL A 7 110.63 33.76 -10.86
CA VAL A 7 109.83 33.61 -12.07
C VAL A 7 108.55 32.84 -11.70
N PRO A 8 107.35 33.34 -12.07
CA PRO A 8 106.10 32.64 -11.78
C PRO A 8 106.08 31.28 -12.48
N PRO A 9 105.54 30.23 -11.82
CA PRO A 9 105.43 28.92 -12.42
C PRO A 9 104.55 28.97 -13.68
N VAL A 10 105.01 28.33 -14.75
CA VAL A 10 104.24 28.12 -15.99
C VAL A 10 102.93 27.42 -15.63
N ALA A 11 101.80 28.01 -16.03
CA ALA A 11 100.48 27.43 -15.83
C ALA A 11 100.39 26.04 -16.49
N PRO A 12 99.86 25.02 -15.80
CA PRO A 12 99.67 23.71 -16.39
C PRO A 12 98.71 23.82 -17.59
N ALA A 13 99.02 23.13 -18.67
CA ALA A 13 98.27 23.16 -19.92
C ALA A 13 96.77 22.84 -19.71
N ASP A 14 95.89 23.69 -20.27
CA ASP A 14 94.41 23.63 -20.21
C ASP A 14 93.79 22.27 -20.58
N SER A 15 94.55 21.39 -21.24
CA SER A 15 94.12 20.06 -21.68
C SER A 15 93.66 19.10 -20.57
N ALA A 16 94.10 19.29 -19.31
CA ALA A 16 93.73 18.40 -18.21
C ALA A 16 92.36 18.76 -17.58
N ALA A 17 91.98 20.04 -17.60
CA ALA A 17 90.68 20.51 -17.10
C ALA A 17 89.54 20.11 -18.04
N ASP A 18 89.73 20.28 -19.36
CA ASP A 18 88.76 19.89 -20.39
C ASP A 18 88.47 18.36 -20.37
N ALA A 19 89.48 17.54 -20.08
CA ALA A 19 89.33 16.10 -19.96
C ALA A 19 88.50 15.68 -18.73
N TYR A 20 88.65 16.41 -17.62
CA TYR A 20 87.89 16.18 -16.39
C TYR A 20 86.41 16.56 -16.56
N ASP A 21 86.13 17.70 -17.19
CA ASP A 21 84.75 18.15 -17.45
C ASP A 21 84.01 17.23 -18.42
N LEU A 22 84.69 16.75 -19.47
CA LEU A 22 84.12 15.77 -20.39
C LEU A 22 83.85 14.42 -19.70
N ALA A 23 84.71 13.99 -18.80
CA ALA A 23 84.51 12.76 -18.02
C ALA A 23 83.33 12.90 -17.03
N SER A 24 83.21 14.05 -16.36
CA SER A 24 82.11 14.38 -15.46
C SER A 24 80.77 14.43 -16.21
N ALA A 25 80.71 15.09 -17.37
CA ALA A 25 79.51 15.14 -18.21
C ALA A 25 79.09 13.75 -18.72
N LYS A 26 80.06 12.90 -19.10
CA LYS A 26 79.78 11.50 -19.49
C LYS A 26 79.23 10.70 -18.32
N ALA A 27 79.78 10.85 -17.12
CA ALA A 27 79.30 10.19 -15.91
C ALA A 27 77.88 10.62 -15.54
N GLN A 28 77.60 11.92 -15.57
CA GLN A 28 76.26 12.46 -15.33
C GLN A 28 75.24 11.96 -16.37
N ALA A 29 75.60 11.94 -17.66
CA ALA A 29 74.75 11.39 -18.71
C ALA A 29 74.55 9.87 -18.57
N ALA A 30 75.52 9.13 -18.03
CA ALA A 30 75.34 7.71 -17.71
C ALA A 30 74.35 7.53 -16.54
N TRP A 31 74.50 8.34 -15.49
CA TRP A 31 73.63 8.34 -14.32
C TRP A 31 72.18 8.70 -14.68
N SER A 32 71.95 9.78 -15.44
CA SER A 32 70.60 10.16 -15.90
C SER A 32 69.95 9.09 -16.78
N ARG A 33 70.73 8.42 -17.65
CA ARG A 33 70.22 7.28 -18.44
C ARG A 33 69.88 6.08 -17.57
N ALA A 34 70.67 5.81 -16.53
CA ALA A 34 70.38 4.74 -15.57
C ALA A 34 69.12 5.06 -14.76
N GLN A 35 68.95 6.30 -14.31
CA GLN A 35 67.77 6.76 -13.60
C GLN A 35 66.50 6.68 -14.48
N ALA A 36 66.57 7.15 -15.73
CA ALA A 36 65.44 7.06 -16.67
C ALA A 36 65.03 5.60 -16.96
N ARG A 37 65.99 4.68 -17.01
CA ARG A 37 65.70 3.23 -17.14
C ARG A 37 65.01 2.69 -15.90
N ALA A 38 65.51 3.03 -14.71
CA ALA A 38 64.91 2.59 -13.45
C ALA A 38 63.47 3.12 -13.28
N GLU A 39 63.21 4.38 -13.66
CA GLU A 39 61.88 4.96 -13.64
C GLU A 39 60.94 4.31 -14.68
N ALA A 40 61.46 4.01 -15.88
CA ALA A 40 60.70 3.27 -16.88
C ALA A 40 60.38 1.84 -16.42
N ASP A 41 61.32 1.17 -15.76
CA ASP A 41 61.11 -0.17 -15.17
C ASP A 41 60.06 -0.13 -14.05
N TRP A 42 60.12 0.86 -13.16
CA TRP A 42 59.12 1.09 -12.13
C TRP A 42 57.73 1.39 -12.72
N SER A 43 57.67 2.22 -13.76
CA SER A 43 56.40 2.55 -14.43
C SER A 43 55.79 1.32 -15.10
N ARG A 44 56.62 0.48 -15.72
CA ARG A 44 56.20 -0.79 -16.31
C ARG A 44 55.67 -1.76 -15.25
N SER A 45 56.36 -1.92 -14.12
CA SER A 45 55.90 -2.81 -13.05
C SER A 45 54.59 -2.33 -12.42
N MET A 46 54.42 -1.02 -12.23
CA MET A 46 53.16 -0.43 -11.76
C MET A 46 52.02 -0.66 -12.76
N ALA A 47 52.28 -0.49 -14.06
CA ALA A 47 51.28 -0.75 -15.10
C ALA A 47 50.87 -2.22 -15.16
N GLU A 48 51.83 -3.15 -15.03
CA GLU A 48 51.54 -4.58 -14.95
C GLU A 48 50.72 -4.94 -13.71
N ALA A 49 51.10 -4.41 -12.54
CA ALA A 49 50.34 -4.60 -11.30
C ALA A 49 48.89 -4.08 -11.43
N ALA A 50 48.69 -2.92 -12.06
CA ALA A 50 47.37 -2.37 -12.32
C ALA A 50 46.54 -3.25 -13.28
N ARG A 51 47.17 -3.83 -14.32
CA ARG A 51 46.48 -4.76 -15.24
C ARG A 51 46.05 -6.03 -14.54
N VAL A 52 46.92 -6.62 -13.72
CA VAL A 52 46.59 -7.83 -12.94
C VAL A 52 45.46 -7.55 -11.97
N ASN A 53 45.49 -6.42 -11.27
CA ASN A 53 44.42 -6.01 -10.36
C ASN A 53 43.08 -5.82 -11.11
N ALA A 54 43.09 -5.12 -12.25
CA ALA A 54 41.89 -4.93 -13.05
C ALA A 54 41.30 -6.25 -13.56
N GLU A 55 42.14 -7.23 -13.92
CA GLU A 55 41.69 -8.58 -14.29
C GLU A 55 41.11 -9.35 -13.11
N GLN A 56 41.69 -9.23 -11.91
CA GLN A 56 41.13 -9.83 -10.70
C GLN A 56 39.75 -9.27 -10.38
N ILE A 57 39.58 -7.95 -10.39
CA ILE A 57 38.28 -7.29 -10.18
C ILE A 57 37.26 -7.77 -11.22
N ARG A 58 37.65 -7.87 -12.51
CA ARG A 58 36.74 -8.40 -13.55
C ARG A 58 36.28 -9.82 -13.25
N ARG A 59 37.20 -10.70 -12.86
CA ARG A 59 36.87 -12.09 -12.51
C ARG A 59 35.95 -12.18 -11.31
N GLU A 60 36.17 -11.36 -10.28
CA GLU A 60 35.31 -11.29 -9.10
C GLU A 60 33.89 -10.82 -9.47
N VAL A 61 33.78 -9.76 -10.28
CA VAL A 61 32.47 -9.27 -10.75
C VAL A 61 31.76 -10.32 -11.61
N GLU A 62 32.47 -11.00 -12.51
CA GLU A 62 31.90 -12.07 -13.33
C GLU A 62 31.46 -13.28 -12.49
N ALA A 63 32.22 -13.64 -11.46
CA ALA A 63 31.87 -14.71 -10.53
C ALA A 63 30.54 -14.42 -9.80
N HIS A 64 30.37 -13.19 -9.31
CA HIS A 64 29.14 -12.80 -8.60
C HIS A 64 27.96 -12.49 -9.53
N ARG A 65 28.21 -12.18 -10.81
CA ARG A 65 27.14 -11.87 -11.76
C ARG A 65 26.11 -13.00 -11.89
N GLY A 66 26.57 -14.24 -11.98
CA GLY A 66 25.69 -15.41 -12.09
C GLY A 66 24.77 -15.57 -10.88
N GLU A 67 25.32 -15.36 -9.68
CA GLU A 67 24.59 -15.43 -8.42
C GLU A 67 23.53 -14.34 -8.31
N ILE A 68 23.89 -13.10 -8.67
CA ILE A 68 22.97 -11.94 -8.69
C ILE A 68 21.83 -12.19 -9.70
N GLU A 69 22.15 -12.65 -10.90
CA GLU A 69 21.14 -12.96 -11.92
C GLU A 69 20.22 -14.11 -11.49
N ALA A 70 20.76 -15.15 -10.86
CA ALA A 70 19.98 -16.28 -10.33
C ALA A 70 19.04 -15.82 -9.20
N ALA A 71 19.56 -15.03 -8.25
CA ALA A 71 18.77 -14.46 -7.17
C ALA A 71 17.64 -13.56 -7.70
N ALA A 72 17.95 -12.69 -8.68
CA ALA A 72 16.96 -11.83 -9.32
C ALA A 72 15.85 -12.64 -10.01
N ARG A 73 16.20 -13.73 -10.71
CA ARG A 73 15.23 -14.62 -11.35
C ARG A 73 14.34 -15.33 -10.33
N LEU A 74 14.91 -15.78 -9.21
CA LEU A 74 14.15 -16.42 -8.13
C LEU A 74 13.16 -15.43 -7.50
N ALA A 75 13.63 -14.22 -7.16
CA ALA A 75 12.79 -13.16 -6.62
C ALA A 75 11.66 -12.79 -7.58
N ALA A 76 11.95 -12.67 -8.88
CA ALA A 76 10.92 -12.39 -9.89
C ALA A 76 9.88 -13.52 -9.99
N ARG A 77 10.29 -14.79 -9.89
CA ARG A 77 9.35 -15.93 -9.86
C ARG A 77 8.47 -15.89 -8.61
N GLN A 78 9.07 -15.65 -7.44
CA GLN A 78 8.33 -15.56 -6.19
C GLN A 78 7.32 -14.41 -6.21
N ALA A 79 7.72 -13.24 -6.74
CA ALA A 79 6.83 -12.10 -6.91
C ALA A 79 5.64 -12.43 -7.84
N ARG A 80 5.87 -13.17 -8.93
CA ARG A 80 4.81 -13.61 -9.84
C ARG A 80 3.82 -14.56 -9.18
N LEU A 81 4.32 -15.54 -8.42
CA LEU A 81 3.46 -16.49 -7.69
C LEU A 81 2.62 -15.77 -6.64
N SER A 82 3.25 -14.91 -5.84
CA SER A 82 2.54 -14.09 -4.85
C SER A 82 1.48 -13.19 -5.49
N ALA A 83 1.79 -12.58 -6.64
CA ALA A 83 0.81 -11.78 -7.38
C ALA A 83 -0.37 -12.61 -7.92
N GLN A 84 -0.13 -13.86 -8.35
CA GLN A 84 -1.19 -14.77 -8.77
C GLN A 84 -2.07 -15.19 -7.58
N ASP A 85 -1.46 -15.52 -6.45
CA ASP A 85 -2.18 -15.85 -5.22
C ASP A 85 -3.05 -14.67 -4.75
N ALA A 86 -2.51 -13.45 -4.74
CA ALA A 86 -3.26 -12.25 -4.39
C ALA A 86 -4.45 -12.01 -5.32
N ARG A 87 -4.31 -12.27 -6.63
CA ARG A 87 -5.42 -12.18 -7.58
C ARG A 87 -6.50 -13.22 -7.30
N ARG A 88 -6.11 -14.48 -7.08
CA ARG A 88 -7.05 -15.55 -6.74
C ARG A 88 -7.83 -15.24 -5.46
N ILE A 89 -7.14 -14.82 -4.40
CA ILE A 89 -7.77 -14.43 -3.13
C ILE A 89 -8.72 -13.24 -3.35
N GLY A 90 -8.32 -12.26 -4.16
CA GLY A 90 -9.17 -11.12 -4.49
C GLY A 90 -10.43 -11.51 -5.27
N GLU A 91 -10.33 -12.46 -6.20
CA GLU A 91 -11.48 -13.00 -6.95
C GLU A 91 -12.42 -13.81 -6.05
N GLU A 92 -11.87 -14.67 -5.19
CA GLU A 92 -12.64 -15.43 -4.20
C GLU A 92 -13.39 -14.49 -3.24
N ALA A 93 -12.72 -13.45 -2.74
CA ALA A 93 -13.33 -12.45 -1.87
C ALA A 93 -14.46 -11.67 -2.59
N ARG A 94 -14.27 -11.33 -3.88
CA ARG A 94 -15.32 -10.69 -4.69
C ARG A 94 -16.54 -11.59 -4.83
N GLN A 95 -16.34 -12.85 -5.21
CA GLN A 95 -17.44 -13.81 -5.35
C GLN A 95 -18.16 -14.05 -4.01
N ALA A 96 -17.42 -14.16 -2.91
CA ALA A 96 -18.00 -14.29 -1.58
C ALA A 96 -18.83 -13.06 -1.21
N GLY A 97 -18.33 -11.85 -1.48
CA GLY A 97 -19.04 -10.59 -1.26
C GLY A 97 -20.32 -10.48 -2.10
N GLU A 98 -20.28 -10.88 -3.36
CA GLU A 98 -21.46 -10.92 -4.24
C GLU A 98 -22.53 -11.88 -3.71
N ARG A 99 -22.13 -13.10 -3.32
CA ARG A 99 -23.05 -14.07 -2.70
C ARG A 99 -23.67 -13.53 -1.42
N ALA A 100 -22.86 -12.95 -0.53
CA ALA A 100 -23.34 -12.36 0.72
C ALA A 100 -24.34 -11.23 0.46
N ARG A 101 -24.08 -10.37 -0.54
CA ARG A 101 -25.01 -9.31 -0.95
C ARG A 101 -26.34 -9.87 -1.45
N VAL A 102 -26.30 -10.88 -2.31
CA VAL A 102 -27.51 -11.53 -2.83
C VAL A 102 -28.33 -12.15 -1.71
N GLU A 103 -27.69 -12.86 -0.78
CA GLU A 103 -28.38 -13.44 0.38
C GLU A 103 -28.96 -12.37 1.31
N ALA A 104 -28.22 -11.28 1.57
CA ALA A 104 -28.72 -10.16 2.36
C ALA A 104 -29.97 -9.52 1.72
N ILE A 105 -29.98 -9.35 0.40
CA ILE A 105 -31.14 -8.86 -0.35
C ILE A 105 -32.32 -9.83 -0.19
N LYS A 106 -32.11 -11.14 -0.33
CA LYS A 106 -33.19 -12.14 -0.14
C LYS A 106 -33.78 -12.07 1.27
N VAL A 107 -32.94 -12.01 2.30
CA VAL A 107 -33.39 -11.91 3.70
C VAL A 107 -34.18 -10.62 3.91
N ALA A 108 -33.68 -9.48 3.42
CA ALA A 108 -34.38 -8.20 3.51
C ALA A 108 -35.76 -8.27 2.85
N ARG A 109 -35.88 -8.89 1.67
CA ARG A 109 -37.17 -9.06 0.97
C ARG A 109 -38.16 -9.86 1.79
N VAL A 110 -37.72 -10.97 2.38
CA VAL A 110 -38.58 -11.81 3.24
C VAL A 110 -39.06 -11.03 4.46
N GLN A 111 -38.16 -10.30 5.13
CA GLN A 111 -38.51 -9.49 6.30
C GLN A 111 -39.48 -8.36 5.95
N MET A 112 -39.27 -7.65 4.84
CA MET A 112 -40.20 -6.62 4.36
C MET A 112 -41.58 -7.19 4.05
N ALA A 113 -41.64 -8.33 3.36
CA ALA A 113 -42.90 -9.01 3.07
C ALA A 113 -43.64 -9.44 4.34
N GLN A 114 -42.91 -9.98 5.34
CA GLN A 114 -43.48 -10.33 6.64
C GLN A 114 -43.99 -9.08 7.39
N GLY A 115 -43.22 -7.99 7.37
CA GLY A 115 -43.62 -6.70 7.95
C GLY A 115 -44.93 -6.20 7.33
N ALA A 116 -45.06 -6.24 6.00
CA ALA A 116 -46.28 -5.85 5.31
C ALA A 116 -47.49 -6.71 5.73
N VAL A 117 -47.30 -8.03 5.90
CA VAL A 117 -48.36 -8.92 6.38
C VAL A 117 -48.81 -8.56 7.81
N GLN A 118 -47.86 -8.28 8.70
CA GLN A 118 -48.15 -7.86 10.08
C GLN A 118 -48.90 -6.53 10.12
N MET A 119 -48.48 -5.56 9.29
CA MET A 119 -49.15 -4.27 9.17
C MET A 119 -50.60 -4.42 8.70
N ARG A 120 -50.86 -5.27 7.70
CA ARG A 120 -52.24 -5.57 7.24
C ARG A 120 -53.07 -6.25 8.34
N ALA A 121 -52.46 -7.14 9.12
CA ALA A 121 -53.14 -7.75 10.27
C ALA A 121 -53.51 -6.70 11.33
N GLY A 122 -52.59 -5.79 11.67
CA GLY A 122 -52.86 -4.67 12.56
C GLY A 122 -53.96 -3.74 12.02
N ALA A 123 -53.98 -3.48 10.71
CA ALA A 123 -55.03 -2.69 10.07
C ALA A 123 -56.41 -3.35 10.22
N ARG A 124 -56.52 -4.66 10.01
CA ARG A 124 -57.75 -5.42 10.24
C ARG A 124 -58.21 -5.34 11.70
N GLN A 125 -57.30 -5.54 12.65
CA GLN A 125 -57.60 -5.43 14.08
C GLN A 125 -58.10 -4.04 14.46
N MET A 126 -57.49 -2.97 13.92
CA MET A 126 -57.97 -1.60 14.16
C MET A 126 -59.38 -1.36 13.62
N ARG A 127 -59.74 -1.95 12.46
CA ARG A 127 -61.10 -1.86 11.90
C ARG A 127 -62.11 -2.64 12.73
N GLU A 128 -61.75 -3.85 13.16
CA GLU A 128 -62.59 -4.66 14.05
C GLU A 128 -62.82 -3.95 15.39
N GLU A 129 -61.77 -3.36 15.97
CA GLU A 129 -61.87 -2.61 17.22
C GLU A 129 -62.69 -1.34 17.05
N ALA A 130 -62.52 -0.61 15.94
CA ALA A 130 -63.37 0.54 15.61
C ALA A 130 -64.86 0.14 15.53
N ALA A 131 -65.16 -1.01 14.91
CA ALA A 131 -66.53 -1.52 14.82
C ALA A 131 -67.09 -1.90 16.20
N ARG A 132 -66.28 -2.54 17.05
CA ARG A 132 -66.67 -2.86 18.45
C ARG A 132 -66.92 -1.59 19.26
N LEU A 133 -66.03 -0.60 19.17
CA LEU A 133 -66.21 0.69 19.82
C LEU A 133 -67.41 1.48 19.27
N GLY A 134 -67.95 1.11 18.10
CA GLY A 134 -69.22 1.63 17.60
C GLY A 134 -70.43 1.21 18.45
N ASP A 135 -70.37 0.05 19.11
CA ASP A 135 -71.43 -0.48 19.96
C ASP A 135 -71.46 0.22 21.35
N PRO A 136 -72.58 0.88 21.72
CA PRO A 136 -72.73 1.49 23.04
C PRO A 136 -72.53 0.53 24.21
N ALA A 137 -72.96 -0.74 24.08
CA ALA A 137 -72.83 -1.72 25.16
C ALA A 137 -71.36 -2.09 25.39
N TYR A 138 -70.59 -2.21 24.31
CA TYR A 138 -69.15 -2.45 24.37
C TYR A 138 -68.41 -1.28 25.01
N ARG A 139 -68.72 -0.03 24.61
CA ARG A 139 -68.11 1.17 25.23
C ARG A 139 -68.42 1.30 26.71
N ALA A 140 -69.67 1.04 27.13
CA ALA A 140 -70.06 1.08 28.54
C ALA A 140 -69.23 0.10 29.38
N ARG A 141 -69.06 -1.15 28.91
CA ARG A 141 -68.17 -2.14 29.55
C ARG A 141 -66.73 -1.64 29.60
N GLN A 142 -66.21 -1.07 28.51
CA GLN A 142 -64.84 -0.56 28.45
C GLN A 142 -64.59 0.58 29.46
N ILE A 143 -65.58 1.46 29.68
CA ILE A 143 -65.50 2.53 30.69
C ILE A 143 -65.47 1.95 32.10
N GLU A 144 -66.29 0.94 32.39
CA GLU A 144 -66.29 0.24 33.68
C GLU A 144 -64.95 -0.45 33.95
N ASP A 145 -64.43 -1.19 32.97
CA ASP A 145 -63.13 -1.86 33.06
C ASP A 145 -61.98 -0.86 33.27
N ASN A 146 -62.01 0.29 32.58
CA ASN A 146 -61.01 1.35 32.78
C ASN A 146 -61.13 1.98 34.18
N ARG A 147 -62.35 2.23 34.65
CA ARG A 147 -62.59 2.75 36.01
C ARG A 147 -62.10 1.78 37.08
N ALA A 148 -62.31 0.47 36.91
CA ALA A 148 -61.80 -0.56 37.81
C ALA A 148 -60.26 -0.59 37.84
N ARG A 149 -59.60 -0.21 36.75
CA ARG A 149 -58.14 -0.03 36.66
C ARG A 149 -57.65 1.34 37.15
N GLY A 150 -58.54 2.22 37.60
CA GLY A 150 -58.21 3.57 38.07
C GLY A 150 -58.09 4.62 36.96
N ASN A 151 -58.43 4.30 35.71
CA ASN A 151 -58.42 5.23 34.59
C ASN A 151 -59.80 5.85 34.38
N ILE A 152 -59.86 7.16 34.13
CA ILE A 152 -61.09 7.85 33.75
C ILE A 152 -61.07 8.00 32.23
N VAL A 153 -61.93 7.23 31.56
CA VAL A 153 -62.17 7.32 30.12
C VAL A 153 -63.64 7.61 29.90
N THR A 154 -63.94 8.59 29.05
CA THR A 154 -65.29 9.02 28.72
C THR A 154 -65.82 8.33 27.47
N ASP A 155 -67.14 8.26 27.33
CA ASP A 155 -67.79 7.72 26.13
C ASP A 155 -67.39 8.51 24.87
N GLN A 156 -67.28 9.84 25.00
CA GLN A 156 -66.88 10.72 23.91
C GLN A 156 -65.46 10.40 23.41
N GLU A 157 -64.51 10.17 24.32
CA GLU A 157 -63.13 9.80 23.96
C GLU A 157 -63.07 8.46 23.21
N LEU A 158 -63.82 7.45 23.68
CA LEU A 158 -63.92 6.16 22.97
C LEU A 158 -64.57 6.31 21.60
N GLN A 159 -65.59 7.17 21.48
CA GLN A 159 -66.23 7.45 20.20
C GLN A 159 -65.29 8.18 19.24
N ASP A 160 -64.48 9.12 19.73
CA ASP A 160 -63.48 9.81 18.91
C ASP A 160 -62.36 8.87 18.46
N VAL A 161 -61.94 7.93 19.31
CA VAL A 161 -61.01 6.85 18.93
C VAL A 161 -61.63 5.97 17.85
N ALA A 162 -62.88 5.54 18.01
CA ALA A 162 -63.60 4.73 17.02
C ALA A 162 -63.65 5.43 15.64
N ARG A 163 -63.83 6.75 15.62
CA ARG A 163 -63.83 7.56 14.38
C ARG A 163 -62.44 7.66 13.73
N ARG A 164 -61.36 7.65 14.53
CA ARG A 164 -59.98 7.81 14.04
C ARG A 164 -59.35 6.51 13.54
N LEU A 165 -59.67 5.38 14.18
CA LEU A 165 -59.06 4.07 13.91
C LEU A 165 -59.14 3.62 12.44
N PRO A 166 -60.27 3.77 11.71
CA PRO A 166 -60.35 3.39 10.30
C PRO A 166 -59.32 4.12 9.42
N ARG A 167 -59.17 5.44 9.61
CA ARG A 167 -58.18 6.23 8.87
C ARG A 167 -56.74 5.80 9.21
N GLN A 168 -56.47 5.42 10.46
CA GLN A 168 -55.17 4.88 10.85
C GLN A 168 -54.91 3.51 10.20
N ALA A 169 -55.93 2.65 10.11
CA ALA A 169 -55.85 1.37 9.42
C ALA A 169 -55.57 1.54 7.93
N ASP A 170 -56.24 2.49 7.26
CA ASP A 170 -56.01 2.76 5.84
C ASP A 170 -54.59 3.28 5.58
N ASN A 171 -54.07 4.13 6.46
CA ASN A 171 -52.68 4.58 6.39
C ASN A 171 -51.71 3.40 6.57
N LEU A 172 -51.99 2.49 7.50
CA LEU A 172 -51.15 1.32 7.75
C LEU A 172 -51.17 0.34 6.58
N GLU A 173 -52.32 0.14 5.94
CA GLU A 173 -52.47 -0.68 4.73
C GLU A 173 -51.73 -0.06 3.54
N CYS A 174 -51.85 1.25 3.33
CA CYS A 174 -51.06 1.98 2.33
C CYS A 174 -49.55 1.81 2.54
N GLN A 175 -49.08 1.85 3.79
CA GLN A 175 -47.66 1.63 4.09
C GLN A 175 -47.24 0.18 3.86
N ALA A 176 -48.09 -0.79 4.19
CA ALA A 176 -47.84 -2.20 3.92
C ALA A 176 -47.71 -2.46 2.41
N ASP A 177 -48.53 -1.82 1.58
CA ASP A 177 -48.45 -1.94 0.12
C ASP A 177 -47.16 -1.34 -0.43
N LYS A 178 -46.73 -0.18 0.08
CA LYS A 178 -45.43 0.41 -0.26
C LYS A 178 -44.26 -0.50 0.12
N LEU A 179 -44.30 -1.08 1.32
CA LEU A 179 -43.26 -2.00 1.80
C LEU A 179 -43.20 -3.28 0.95
N ALA A 180 -44.37 -3.83 0.59
CA ALA A 180 -44.47 -4.98 -0.29
C ALA A 180 -44.00 -4.68 -1.72
N ALA A 181 -44.26 -3.48 -2.23
CA ALA A 181 -43.75 -3.03 -3.53
C ALA A 181 -42.23 -2.89 -3.51
N GLN A 182 -41.68 -2.22 -2.50
CA GLN A 182 -40.22 -2.11 -2.30
C GLN A 182 -39.54 -3.48 -2.23
N ALA A 183 -40.13 -4.44 -1.52
CA ALA A 183 -39.61 -5.80 -1.46
C ALA A 183 -39.56 -6.48 -2.85
N LYS A 184 -40.51 -6.17 -3.74
CA LYS A 184 -40.49 -6.68 -5.13
C LYS A 184 -39.43 -5.97 -5.97
N ASP A 185 -39.28 -4.67 -5.81
CA ASP A 185 -38.36 -3.84 -6.61
C ASP A 185 -36.88 -4.08 -6.29
N MET A 186 -36.56 -4.69 -5.14
CA MET A 186 -35.19 -5.13 -4.79
C MET A 186 -34.71 -6.37 -5.60
N SER A 187 -35.16 -6.54 -6.85
CA SER A 187 -34.72 -7.60 -7.77
C SER A 187 -33.53 -7.15 -8.61
#